data_AF-A0A6L5K356-F1
#
_entry.id   AF-A0A6L5K356-F1
#
_cell.length_a   1.000
_cell.length_b   1.000
_cell.length_c   1.000
_cell.angle_alpha   90.00
_cell.angle_beta   90.00
_cell.angle_gamma   90.00
#
_symmetry.space_group_name_H-M   'P 1'
#
loop_
_entity.id
_entity.type
_entity.pdbx_description
1 polymer ?
#
loop_
_entity_poly.entity_id
_entity_poly.type
_entity_poly.pdbx_seq_one_letter_code
_entity_poly.pdbx_strand_id
1 'polypeptide(L)' 'MKYSIKCPLCNQSMTIDAENDDTAVTAFMEEGKSHMKEQHPNAPALPDEQMQAMIRFGMKKEE' A
#
# COMPACT_ATOMS: atom_id res chain seq x y z
N MET A 1 13.70 7.58 -2.75
CA MET A 1 13.94 6.14 -2.53
C MET A 1 12.72 5.42 -3.07
N LYS A 2 12.91 4.32 -3.79
CA LYS A 2 11.80 3.61 -4.38
C LYS A 2 11.34 2.51 -3.43
N TYR A 3 10.04 2.44 -3.20
CA TYR A 3 9.43 1.39 -2.41
C TYR A 3 8.44 0.63 -3.27
N SER A 4 8.29 -0.66 -3.01
CA SER A 4 7.31 -1.52 -3.64
C SER A 4 6.49 -2.26 -2.59
N ILE A 5 5.21 -2.47 -2.88
CA ILE A 5 4.36 -3.37 -2.10
C ILE A 5 3.50 -4.19 -3.03
N LYS A 6 3.17 -5.41 -2.61
CA LYS A 6 2.24 -6.28 -3.33
C LYS A 6 0.89 -6.32 -2.59
N CYS A 7 -0.18 -5.99 -3.30
CA CYS A 7 -1.54 -6.16 -2.78
C CYS A 7 -1.80 -7.67 -2.57
N PRO A 8 -2.20 -8.11 -1.37
CA PRO A 8 -2.42 -9.52 -1.07
C PRO A 8 -3.69 -10.09 -1.70
N LEU A 9 -4.64 -9.25 -2.11
CA LEU A 9 -5.90 -9.69 -2.72
C LEU A 9 -5.75 -10.02 -4.20
N CYS A 10 -5.12 -9.12 -4.96
CA CYS A 10 -5.00 -9.22 -6.41
C CYS A 10 -3.57 -9.46 -6.90
N ASN A 11 -2.59 -9.54 -5.99
CA ASN A 11 -1.18 -9.66 -6.32
C ASN A 11 -0.60 -8.51 -7.15
N GLN A 12 -1.32 -7.40 -7.31
CA GLN A 12 -0.82 -6.22 -8.01
C GLN A 12 0.30 -5.57 -7.21
N SER A 13 1.42 -5.29 -7.89
CA SER A 13 2.52 -4.54 -7.31
C SER A 13 2.27 -3.03 -7.48
N MET A 14 2.43 -2.28 -6.39
CA MET A 14 2.40 -0.82 -6.36
C MET A 14 3.80 -0.33 -6.01
N THR A 15 4.29 0.68 -6.70
CA THR A 15 5.61 1.28 -6.47
C THR A 15 5.48 2.78 -6.28
N ILE A 16 6.18 3.32 -5.29
CA ILE A 16 6.14 4.75 -4.98
C ILE A 16 7.54 5.25 -4.65
N ASP A 17 7.84 6.45 -5.11
CA ASP A 17 9.03 7.19 -4.73
C ASP A 17 8.73 8.05 -3.49
N ALA A 18 9.53 7.85 -2.43
CA ALA A 18 9.39 8.56 -1.17
C ALA A 18 10.76 8.91 -0.58
N GLU A 19 10.81 9.93 0.27
CA GLU A 19 12.05 10.41 0.88
C GLU A 19 12.51 9.52 2.05
N ASN A 20 11.57 8.85 2.73
CA ASN A 20 11.79 8.00 3.89
C ASN A 20 10.64 6.98 4.06
N ASP A 21 10.75 6.08 5.05
CA ASP A 21 9.76 5.02 5.28
C ASP A 21 8.37 5.58 5.68
N ASP A 22 8.30 6.64 6.49
CA ASP A 22 7.02 7.21 6.93
C ASP A 22 6.26 7.89 5.77
N THR A 23 6.98 8.60 4.90
CA THR A 23 6.42 9.18 3.67
C THR A 23 5.96 8.10 2.69
N ALA A 24 6.71 7.00 2.58
CA ALA A 24 6.33 5.84 1.77
C ALA A 24 5.02 5.20 2.28
N VAL A 25 4.93 4.97 3.59
CA VAL A 25 3.74 4.38 4.22
C VAL A 25 2.51 5.26 3.99
N THR A 26 2.65 6.58 4.13
CA THR A 26 1.54 7.52 3.90
C THR A 26 1.07 7.47 2.44
N ALA A 27 2.01 7.47 1.49
CA ALA A 27 1.67 7.38 0.07
C ALA A 27 1.02 6.03 -0.29
N PHE A 28 1.51 4.92 0.28
CA PHE A 28 0.88 3.59 0.09
C PHE A 28 -0.50 3.50 0.73
N MET A 29 -0.76 4.23 1.81
CA MET A 29 -2.08 4.28 2.43
C MET A 29 -3.10 4.95 1.50
N GLU A 30 -2.73 6.07 0.89
CA GLU A 30 -3.59 6.77 -0.06
C GLU A 30 -3.83 5.92 -1.32
N GLU A 31 -2.77 5.38 -1.91
CA GLU A 31 -2.85 4.50 -3.09
C GLU A 31 -3.63 3.21 -2.79
N GLY A 32 -3.38 2.59 -1.63
CA GLY A 32 -4.08 1.39 -1.18
C GLY A 32 -5.57 1.62 -1.02
N LYS A 33 -5.99 2.77 -0.46
CA LYS A 33 -7.42 3.12 -0.35
C LYS A 33 -8.06 3.32 -1.71
N SER A 34 -7.40 4.02 -2.64
CA SER A 34 -7.92 4.19 -4.01
C SER A 34 -8.02 2.85 -4.71
N HIS A 35 -6.96 2.05 -4.66
CA HIS A 35 -6.91 0.70 -5.20
C HIS A 35 -8.05 -0.19 -4.67
N MET A 36 -8.28 -0.22 -3.36
CA MET A 36 -9.38 -0.99 -2.77
C MET A 36 -10.74 -0.50 -3.27
N LYS A 37 -10.95 0.82 -3.36
CA LYS A 37 -12.21 1.39 -3.82
C LYS A 37 -12.49 1.11 -5.31
N GLU A 38 -11.45 1.17 -6.15
CA GLU A 38 -11.58 1.07 -7.60
C GLU A 38 -11.48 -0.39 -8.11
N GLN A 39 -10.53 -1.16 -7.59
CA GLN A 39 -10.28 -2.55 -8.02
C GLN A 39 -11.06 -3.57 -7.18
N HIS A 40 -11.45 -3.21 -5.95
CA HIS A 40 -12.14 -4.09 -5.01
C HIS A 40 -13.42 -3.47 -4.43
N PRO A 41 -14.36 -2.97 -5.25
CA PRO A 41 -15.55 -2.25 -4.77
C PRO A 41 -16.48 -3.10 -3.89
N ASN A 42 -16.39 -4.43 -4.01
CA ASN A 42 -17.17 -5.39 -3.21
C ASN A 42 -16.40 -5.94 -2.00
N ALA A 43 -15.12 -5.60 -1.83
CA ALA A 43 -14.35 -6.01 -0.66
C ALA A 43 -14.72 -5.13 0.53
N PRO A 44 -14.72 -5.69 1.76
CA PRO A 44 -14.90 -4.88 2.96
C PRO A 44 -13.77 -3.84 3.05
N ALA A 45 -14.12 -2.61 3.40
CA ALA A 45 -13.14 -1.58 3.68
C ALA A 45 -12.22 -2.05 4.81
N LEU A 46 -10.92 -2.11 4.53
CA LEU A 46 -9.90 -2.41 5.53
C LEU A 46 -9.81 -1.23 6.50
N PRO A 47 -9.81 -1.45 7.83
CA PRO A 47 -9.51 -0.40 8.79
C PRO A 47 -8.12 0.21 8.52
N ASP A 48 -7.99 1.51 8.70
CA ASP A 48 -6.75 2.24 8.41
C ASP A 48 -5.53 1.63 9.13
N GLU A 49 -5.68 1.25 10.40
CA GLU A 49 -4.60 0.61 11.17
C GLU A 49 -4.18 -0.74 10.60
N GLN A 50 -5.14 -1.52 10.09
CA GLN A 50 -4.86 -2.82 9.48
C GLN A 50 -4.16 -2.64 8.13
N MET A 51 -4.63 -1.69 7.31
CA MET A 51 -3.99 -1.36 6.04
C MET A 51 -2.56 -0.85 6.25
N GLN A 52 -2.34 0.03 7.23
CA GLN A 52 -1.02 0.55 7.55
C GLN A 52 -0.07 -0.58 8.03
N ALA A 53 -0.56 -1.51 8.84
CA ALA A 53 0.22 -2.67 9.27
C ALA A 53 0.61 -3.57 8.10
N MET A 54 -0.34 -3.84 7.18
CA MET A 54 -0.06 -4.58 5.95
C MET A 54 0.96 -3.86 5.08
N ILE A 55 0.87 -2.54 5.00
CA ILE A 55 1.81 -1.72 4.24
C ILE A 55 3.20 -1.85 4.83
N ARG A 56 3.36 -1.60 6.13
CA ARG A 56 4.66 -1.69 6.80
C ARG A 56 5.27 -3.09 6.71
N PHE A 57 4.46 -4.14 6.74
CA PHE A 57 4.94 -5.52 6.65
C PHE A 57 5.27 -5.95 5.21
N GLY A 58 4.51 -5.47 4.23
CA GLY A 58 4.65 -5.82 2.81
C GLY A 58 5.57 -4.89 2.02
N MET A 59 5.87 -3.71 2.54
CA MET A 59 6.72 -2.71 1.90
C MET A 59 8.15 -3.22 1.79
N LYS A 60 8.68 -3.20 0.57
CA LYS A 60 10.07 -3.50 0.25
C LYS A 60 10.72 -2.25 -0.30
N LYS A 61 11.89 -1.92 0.23
CA LYS A 61 12.74 -0.89 -0.33
C LYS A 61 13.46 -1.46 -1.55
N GLU A 62 13.29 -0.83 -2.71
CA GLU A 62 14.08 -1.15 -3.90
C GLU A 62 15.34 -0.28 -3.87
N GLU A 63 16.52 -0.92 -3.89
CA GLU A 63 17.85 -0.29 -3.90
C GLU A 63 18.23 0.25 -5.28
#